data_AF-A0A7W8A1W2-F1
#
_entry.id   AF-A0A7W8A1W2-F1
#
_cell.length_a   1.000
_cell.length_b   1.000
_cell.length_c   1.000
_cell.angle_alpha   90.00
_cell.angle_beta   90.00
_cell.angle_gamma   90.00
#
_symmetry.space_group_name_H-M   'P 1'
#
loop_
_entity.id
_entity.type
_entity.pdbx_description
1 polymer ?
#
loop_
_entity_poly.entity_id
_entity_poly.type
_entity_poly.pdbx_seq_one_letter_code
_entity_poly.pdbx_strand_id
1 'polypeptide(L)'
;MTDPIECPECGGRKGQRVGGLFLGCQFCGGLGWVGGDNEPAERGGGLTPPPLPPAWQHRVWQDPFVSAAFPCRLCFGSGSLTHVDERRGTLITIACTCVEEVNEV
;
A
#
# COMPACT_ATOMS: atom_id res chain seq x y z
N MET A 1 -11.60 -16.49 -22.98
CA MET A 1 -11.16 -15.12 -22.70
C MET A 1 -12.34 -14.23 -23.07
N THR A 2 -13.08 -13.76 -22.07
CA THR A 2 -14.30 -12.95 -22.23
C THR A 2 -13.90 -11.49 -22.45
N ASP A 3 -14.66 -10.76 -23.27
CA ASP A 3 -14.35 -9.36 -23.58
C ASP A 3 -14.33 -8.48 -22.31
N PRO A 4 -13.38 -7.54 -22.19
CA PRO A 4 -13.30 -6.67 -21.03
C PRO A 4 -14.51 -5.74 -20.97
N ILE A 5 -15.16 -5.68 -19.81
CA ILE A 5 -16.25 -4.75 -19.52
C ILE A 5 -15.76 -3.64 -18.59
N GLU A 6 -16.47 -2.50 -18.57
CA GLU A 6 -16.18 -1.44 -17.61
C GLU A 6 -16.31 -1.96 -16.18
N CYS A 7 -15.37 -1.57 -15.31
CA CYS A 7 -15.42 -1.99 -13.91
C CYS A 7 -16.68 -1.42 -13.24
N PRO A 8 -17.61 -2.27 -12.75
CA PRO A 8 -18.89 -1.81 -12.21
C PRO A 8 -18.73 -0.99 -10.93
N GLU A 9 -17.67 -1.25 -10.15
CA GLU A 9 -17.40 -0.56 -8.88
C GLU A 9 -16.92 0.88 -9.09
N CYS A 10 -16.02 1.11 -10.05
CA CYS A 10 -15.48 2.45 -10.30
C CYS A 10 -16.11 3.16 -11.50
N GLY A 11 -16.96 2.50 -12.28
CA GLY A 11 -17.54 3.02 -13.52
C GLY A 11 -16.47 3.49 -14.49
N GLY A 12 -15.42 2.67 -14.68
CA GLY A 12 -14.30 3.03 -15.56
C GLY A 12 -13.31 4.07 -15.01
N ARG A 13 -13.60 4.71 -13.87
CA ARG A 13 -12.78 5.82 -13.33
C ARG A 13 -11.42 5.42 -12.77
N LYS A 14 -11.12 4.13 -12.72
CA LYS A 14 -9.86 3.53 -12.20
C LYS A 14 -9.62 3.74 -10.70
N GLY A 15 -10.32 4.63 -10.04
CA GLY A 15 -10.11 4.93 -8.63
C GLY A 15 -10.67 6.29 -8.23
N GLN A 16 -10.23 6.79 -7.09
CA GLN A 16 -10.61 8.08 -6.56
C GLN A 16 -9.37 8.95 -6.35
N ARG A 17 -9.47 10.21 -6.74
CA ARG A 17 -8.45 11.23 -6.41
C ARG A 17 -8.85 11.92 -5.10
N VAL A 18 -7.94 11.93 -4.14
CA VAL A 18 -8.08 12.61 -2.85
C VAL A 18 -6.91 13.59 -2.72
N GLY A 19 -7.15 14.85 -3.08
CA GLY A 19 -6.09 15.84 -3.23
C GLY A 19 -5.06 15.42 -4.30
N GLY A 20 -3.79 15.33 -3.90
CA GLY A 20 -2.70 14.86 -4.78
C GLY A 20 -2.67 13.34 -4.97
N LEU A 21 -3.25 12.57 -4.05
CA LEU A 21 -3.18 11.11 -4.02
C LEU A 21 -4.22 10.48 -4.94
N PHE A 22 -3.81 9.45 -5.69
CA PHE A 22 -4.73 8.62 -6.48
C PHE A 22 -4.86 7.24 -5.82
N LEU A 23 -6.04 6.94 -5.31
CA LEU A 23 -6.38 5.66 -4.70
C LEU A 23 -7.02 4.77 -5.76
N GLY A 24 -6.28 3.77 -6.24
CA GLY A 24 -6.78 2.82 -7.23
C GLY A 24 -7.99 2.04 -6.70
N CYS A 25 -8.98 1.79 -7.56
CA CYS A 25 -10.12 0.94 -7.24
C CYS A 25 -9.61 -0.45 -6.82
N GLN A 26 -10.00 -0.90 -5.64
CA GLN A 26 -9.52 -2.19 -5.10
C GLN A 26 -10.01 -3.39 -5.92
N PHE A 27 -11.20 -3.27 -6.54
CA PHE A 27 -11.80 -4.33 -7.33
C PHE A 27 -11.06 -4.56 -8.65
N CYS A 28 -10.92 -3.53 -9.50
CA CYS A 28 -10.18 -3.65 -10.76
C CYS A 28 -8.67 -3.36 -10.63
N GLY A 29 -8.17 -3.13 -9.42
CA GLY A 29 -6.76 -2.81 -9.16
C GLY A 29 -6.25 -1.54 -9.86
N GLY A 30 -7.12 -0.60 -10.22
CA GLY A 30 -6.72 0.60 -10.96
C GLY A 30 -6.81 0.53 -12.48
N LEU A 31 -7.29 -0.59 -13.04
CA LEU A 31 -7.31 -0.80 -14.50
C LEU A 31 -8.50 -0.12 -15.19
N GLY A 32 -9.64 0.00 -14.49
CA GLY A 32 -10.87 0.61 -15.01
C GLY A 32 -11.80 -0.36 -15.75
N TRP A 33 -11.36 -1.59 -15.98
CA TRP A 33 -12.14 -2.66 -16.62
C TRP A 33 -12.00 -3.95 -15.82
N VAL A 34 -12.85 -4.94 -16.08
CA VAL A 34 -12.86 -6.30 -15.49
C VAL A 34 -13.20 -7.34 -16.55
N GLY A 35 -13.06 -8.64 -16.24
CA GLY A 35 -13.48 -9.70 -17.16
C GLY A 35 -15.01 -9.71 -17.37
N GLY A 36 -15.47 -10.22 -18.50
CA GLY A 36 -16.90 -10.23 -18.86
C GLY A 36 -17.83 -10.90 -17.84
N ASP A 37 -17.30 -11.78 -17.00
CA ASP A 37 -18.03 -12.44 -15.90
C ASP A 37 -17.99 -11.65 -14.58
N ASN A 38 -17.66 -10.34 -14.61
CA ASN A 38 -17.38 -9.49 -13.46
C ASN A 38 -16.25 -10.01 -12.55
N GLU A 39 -15.36 -10.84 -13.09
CA GLU A 39 -14.18 -11.29 -12.37
C GLU A 39 -13.21 -10.12 -12.23
N PRO A 40 -12.63 -9.87 -11.03
CA PRO A 40 -11.60 -8.85 -10.84
C PRO A 40 -10.58 -8.97 -11.97
N ALA A 41 -10.28 -7.84 -12.64
CA ALA A 41 -9.39 -7.85 -13.80
C ALA A 41 -8.19 -8.73 -13.51
N GLU A 42 -8.03 -9.80 -14.31
CA GLU A 42 -6.92 -10.71 -14.14
C GLU A 42 -5.65 -9.86 -14.12
N ARG A 43 -4.98 -9.79 -12.96
CA ARG A 43 -3.61 -9.31 -12.88
C ARG A 43 -2.73 -10.39 -13.51
N GLY A 44 -2.86 -10.60 -14.82
CA GLY A 44 -2.13 -11.58 -15.62
C GLY A 44 -1.99 -12.96 -14.96
N GLY A 45 -2.92 -13.87 -15.24
CA GLY A 45 -2.71 -15.32 -15.23
C GLY A 45 -2.06 -15.96 -14.00
N GLY A 46 -2.87 -16.59 -13.15
CA GLY A 46 -2.52 -17.81 -12.39
C GLY A 46 -1.34 -17.77 -11.39
N LEU A 47 -0.59 -16.68 -11.33
CA LEU A 47 0.51 -16.50 -10.40
C LEU A 47 -0.05 -15.82 -9.16
N THR A 48 -0.02 -16.53 -8.02
CA THR A 48 -0.17 -15.89 -6.71
C THR A 48 0.71 -14.64 -6.74
N PRO A 49 0.14 -13.42 -6.56
CA PRO A 49 0.95 -12.22 -6.61
C PRO A 49 2.10 -12.38 -5.63
N PRO A 50 3.34 -12.01 -6.01
CA PRO A 50 4.45 -12.09 -5.09
C PRO A 50 4.06 -11.34 -3.81
N PRO A 51 4.47 -11.85 -2.63
CA PRO A 51 4.13 -11.21 -1.37
C PRO A 51 4.45 -9.73 -1.47
N LEU A 52 3.48 -8.89 -1.13
CA LEU A 52 3.67 -7.44 -1.16
C LEU A 52 4.93 -7.12 -0.34
N PRO A 53 5.80 -6.23 -0.84
CA PRO A 53 6.93 -5.81 -0.05
C PRO A 53 6.39 -5.23 1.26
N PRO A 54 7.10 -5.44 2.37
CA PRO A 54 6.70 -4.82 3.63
C PRO A 54 6.61 -3.30 3.46
N ALA A 55 5.77 -2.66 4.27
CA ALA A 55 5.43 -1.25 4.09
C ALA A 55 6.67 -0.34 3.92
N TRP A 56 7.77 -0.60 4.64
CA TRP A 56 9.03 0.15 4.56
C TRP A 56 9.79 0.02 3.22
N GLN A 57 9.51 -1.01 2.41
CA GLN A 57 10.08 -1.23 1.06
C GLN A 57 9.13 -0.83 -0.07
N HIS A 58 7.92 -0.36 0.24
CA HIS A 58 6.92 -0.05 -0.77
C HIS A 58 7.33 1.16 -1.63
N ARG A 59 7.11 1.12 -2.96
CA ARG A 59 7.52 2.20 -3.88
C ARG A 59 6.86 3.56 -3.61
N VAL A 60 5.79 3.58 -2.83
CA VAL A 60 5.11 4.80 -2.36
C VAL A 60 6.07 5.79 -1.68
N TRP A 61 7.18 5.29 -1.13
CA TRP A 61 8.23 6.13 -0.54
C TRP A 61 9.07 6.94 -1.53
N GLN A 62 8.94 6.67 -2.83
CA GLN A 62 9.54 7.49 -3.89
C GLN A 62 8.68 8.72 -4.20
N ASP A 63 7.43 8.75 -3.74
CA ASP A 63 6.55 9.90 -3.90
C ASP A 63 7.00 11.05 -2.96
N PRO A 64 7.23 12.27 -3.48
CA PRO A 64 7.70 13.41 -2.68
C PRO A 64 6.72 13.85 -1.58
N PHE A 65 5.42 13.66 -1.77
CA PHE A 65 4.42 14.03 -0.77
C PHE A 65 4.43 13.03 0.39
N VAL A 66 4.51 11.74 0.07
CA VAL A 66 4.58 10.67 1.07
C VAL A 66 5.88 10.76 1.89
N SER A 67 7.01 10.97 1.23
CA SER A 67 8.30 11.08 1.92
C SER A 67 8.39 12.31 2.81
N ALA A 68 7.73 13.42 2.45
CA ALA A 68 7.64 14.61 3.29
C ALA A 68 6.69 14.44 4.49
N ALA A 69 5.58 13.71 4.34
CA ALA A 69 4.59 13.53 5.39
C ALA A 69 5.04 12.58 6.51
N PHE A 70 5.93 11.62 6.20
CA PHE A 70 6.36 10.59 7.13
C PHE A 70 7.88 10.57 7.24
N PRO A 71 8.46 11.21 8.27
CA PRO A 71 9.91 11.42 8.36
C PRO A 71 10.72 10.14 8.55
N CYS A 72 10.07 9.04 8.96
CA CYS A 72 10.71 7.73 9.09
C CYS A 72 9.86 6.64 8.44
N ARG A 73 10.48 5.83 7.58
CA ARG A 73 9.81 4.71 6.88
C ARG A 73 9.48 3.52 7.78
N LEU A 74 10.13 3.44 8.95
CA LEU A 74 9.93 2.36 9.90
C LEU A 74 8.76 2.67 10.82
N CYS A 75 8.83 3.79 11.54
CA CYS A 75 7.83 4.15 12.55
C CYS A 75 6.78 5.17 12.07
N PHE A 76 6.84 5.66 10.83
CA PHE A 76 5.84 6.58 10.29
C PHE A 76 5.59 7.82 11.16
N GLY A 77 6.62 8.28 11.88
CA GLY A 77 6.53 9.43 12.79
C GLY A 77 5.99 9.12 14.20
N SER A 78 5.66 7.87 14.53
CA SER A 78 5.21 7.50 15.89
C SER A 78 6.31 7.56 16.95
N GLY A 79 7.58 7.54 16.53
CA GLY A 79 8.74 7.47 17.43
C GLY A 79 8.98 6.10 18.08
N SER A 80 8.10 5.12 17.85
CA SER A 80 8.22 3.77 18.40
C SER A 80 7.72 2.69 17.44
N LEU A 81 8.24 1.47 17.59
CA LEU A 81 7.85 0.30 16.80
C LEU A 81 7.27 -0.74 17.75
N THR A 82 6.09 -1.25 17.42
CA THR A 82 5.45 -2.35 18.15
C THR A 82 5.42 -3.60 17.29
N HIS A 83 5.94 -4.70 17.81
CA HIS A 83 5.87 -6.03 17.21
C HIS A 83 5.05 -6.96 18.09
N VAL A 84 4.19 -7.75 17.46
CA VAL A 84 3.46 -8.85 18.12
C VAL A 84 4.34 -10.09 18.08
N ASP A 85 4.81 -10.55 19.23
CA ASP A 85 5.40 -11.89 19.36
C ASP A 85 4.25 -12.90 19.45
N GLU A 86 3.86 -13.47 18.32
CA GLU A 86 2.75 -14.43 18.22
C GLU A 86 3.00 -15.70 19.03
N ARG A 87 4.25 -16.11 19.22
CA ARG A 87 4.58 -17.33 19.97
C ARG A 87 4.36 -17.14 21.46
N ARG A 88 4.62 -15.93 21.97
CA ARG A 88 4.44 -15.59 23.38
C ARG A 88 3.12 -14.89 23.67
N GLY A 89 2.40 -14.45 22.65
CA GLY A 89 1.18 -13.65 22.79
C GLY A 89 1.45 -12.29 23.44
N THR A 90 2.63 -11.71 23.18
CA THR A 90 3.06 -10.44 23.81
C THR A 90 3.30 -9.33 22.79
N LEU A 91 3.16 -8.08 23.22
CA LEU A 91 3.55 -6.91 22.46
C LEU A 91 4.92 -6.41 22.93
N ILE A 92 5.86 -6.30 22.01
CA ILE A 92 7.18 -5.72 22.26
C ILE A 92 7.21 -4.34 21.61
N THR A 93 7.44 -3.29 22.39
CA THR A 93 7.57 -1.93 21.88
C THR A 93 8.98 -1.42 22.12
N ILE A 94 9.62 -0.90 21.08
CA ILE A 94 10.97 -0.33 21.12
C ILE A 94 10.97 1.10 20.57
N ALA A 95 11.96 1.91 20.99
CA ALA A 95 12.18 3.23 20.40
C ALA A 95 12.57 3.09 18.91
N CYS A 96 12.11 4.03 18.09
CA CYS A 96 12.43 4.07 16.67
C CYS A 96 13.82 4.68 16.45
N THR A 97 14.68 3.99 15.70
CA THR A 97 16.07 4.43 15.47
C THR A 97 16.19 5.70 14.62
N CYS A 98 15.20 6.00 13.77
CA CYS A 98 15.16 7.25 13.00
C CYS A 98 15.13 8.52 13.88
N VAL A 99 14.81 8.38 15.17
CA VAL A 99 14.69 9.52 16.10
C VAL A 99 16.08 9.96 16.63
N GLU A 100 17.11 9.11 16.49
CA GLU A 100 18.46 9.42 16.99
C GLU A 100 19.29 10.30 16.04
N GLU A 101 18.88 10.50 14.78
CA GLU A 101 19.63 11.31 13.80
C GLU A 101 19.38 12.83 13.85
N VAL A 102 18.52 13.34 14.75
CA VAL A 102 18.17 14.78 14.81
C VAL A 102 18.86 15.52 15.97
N ASN A 103 19.87 14.92 16.61
CA ASN A 103 20.54 15.52 17.77
C ASN A 103 22.08 15.51 17.64
N GLU A 104 22.63 15.92 16.50
CA GLU A 104 24.00 16.44 16.44
C GLU A 104 24.08 17.69 15.54
N VAL A 105 24.45 18.80 16.20
CA VAL A 105 24.90 20.14 15.74
C VAL A 105 23.84 21.19 15.37
#